data_AF-T0PSY3-F1
#
_entry.id   AF-T0PSY3-F1
#
_cell.length_a   1.000
_cell.length_b   1.000
_cell.length_c   1.000
_cell.angle_alpha   90.00
_cell.angle_beta   90.00
_cell.angle_gamma   90.00
#
_symmetry.space_group_name_H-M   'P 1'
#
loop_
_entity.id
_entity.type
_entity.pdbx_description
1 polymer ?
#
loop_
_entity_poly.entity_id
_entity_poly.type
_entity_poly.pdbx_seq_one_letter_code
_entity_poly.pdbx_strand_id
1 'polypeptide(L)'
;MDADGRVSKSYDEDDDTHDDEVNESGLRFDTDDTTTKRYTVQEQRAVIRQIHESNQILKQELAIELREAKTMMGAAKQEKLQRLQKQSTSYTQKIEVEKRTIVKLEAAIRRHHDELQRVRDEFVQSEKLESAAAAMRRLRALENRLEISLVKKNEVDSVNKHLRQQIDKVRRDRVVFDGIYKKLERETFEYKARLEAATSELARSVSGKVQIDKEVHELQALVDAEQQSYEKEFRELRLLIASSSHEAAELARAIELAPEAEIVSGQLSPDQELTLHHASALSSWKIAYDKAMASASSAEAVKYQQLFEHIFAETGVPDAERLTLEIQRKDEDNFKKFKHVEGLHKEVDDVRIELDRTVAALEAYKQQEGLGASVLDKTHLRALSAKLRSIDERNTQMDTEFDETCVRLGRIKASVHSIFTLLHQTTDKQKTPSHGSLTDITDANMLEYLETIEKCVIAQLTPAPAATHSAAKPKSKHAISPASLPVAETSSSSGARLLDEDERALTYDELREAAQDEFLLTAPS
;
A
#
# COMPACT_ATOMS: atom_id res chain seq x y z
N MET A 1 26.45 -16.27 61.84
CA MET A 1 26.49 -16.97 63.14
C MET A 1 27.58 -18.01 63.04
N ASP A 2 28.80 -17.57 62.74
CA ASP A 2 29.92 -17.66 63.68
C ASP A 2 29.88 -16.71 64.89
N ALA A 3 30.53 -17.21 65.96
CA ALA A 3 31.39 -16.51 66.91
C ALA A 3 30.75 -15.44 67.83
N ASP A 4 31.13 -15.27 69.10
CA ASP A 4 32.01 -15.94 70.04
C ASP A 4 31.75 -15.20 71.37
N GLY A 5 31.63 -15.90 72.50
CA GLY A 5 31.03 -15.37 73.73
C GLY A 5 31.83 -15.71 74.97
N ARG A 6 33.11 -15.34 74.93
CA ARG A 6 34.16 -15.48 75.94
C ARG A 6 33.72 -15.00 77.34
N VAL A 7 33.54 -15.93 78.27
CA VAL A 7 33.39 -15.65 79.70
C VAL A 7 34.77 -15.41 80.31
N SER A 8 34.95 -14.24 80.94
CA SER A 8 36.20 -13.83 81.59
C SER A 8 36.23 -14.25 83.06
N LYS A 9 37.40 -14.78 83.42
CA LYS A 9 37.93 -15.13 84.74
C LYS A 9 37.69 -14.07 85.82
N SER A 10 37.38 -14.52 87.04
CA SER A 10 37.82 -13.85 88.27
C SER A 10 38.61 -14.87 89.10
N TYR A 11 39.84 -14.48 89.42
CA TYR A 11 40.80 -15.19 90.26
C TYR A 11 40.38 -15.04 91.73
N ASP A 12 40.30 -16.14 92.46
CA ASP A 12 40.48 -16.16 93.92
C ASP A 12 41.79 -16.90 94.15
N GLU A 13 42.83 -16.16 94.56
CA GLU A 13 44.11 -16.71 95.00
C GLU A 13 44.04 -16.95 96.51
N ASP A 14 44.36 -18.19 96.90
CA ASP A 14 44.90 -18.54 98.20
C ASP A 14 46.23 -17.79 98.39
N ASP A 15 46.51 -17.26 99.59
CA ASP A 15 47.90 -17.23 100.07
C ASP A 15 47.97 -17.33 101.59
N ASP A 16 49.01 -18.06 101.98
CA ASP A 16 49.36 -18.66 103.23
C ASP A 16 50.36 -17.75 103.99
N THR A 17 50.52 -18.01 105.28
CA THR A 17 51.73 -17.85 106.12
C THR A 17 52.80 -16.76 105.85
N HIS A 18 53.10 -15.95 106.88
CA HIS A 18 54.41 -15.77 107.59
C HIS A 18 54.41 -14.42 108.33
N ASP A 19 54.59 -14.44 109.65
CA ASP A 19 55.87 -14.28 110.37
C ASP A 19 56.54 -12.93 110.11
N ASP A 20 56.58 -12.09 111.14
CA ASP A 20 57.74 -11.25 111.44
C ASP A 20 57.75 -10.91 112.95
N GLU A 21 58.68 -11.56 113.63
CA GLU A 21 59.30 -11.13 114.89
C GLU A 21 59.94 -9.74 114.73
N VAL A 22 59.89 -8.88 115.76
CA VAL A 22 61.04 -8.11 116.30
C VAL A 22 60.65 -7.72 117.73
N ASN A 23 61.26 -8.30 118.78
CA ASN A 23 62.44 -7.79 119.52
C ASN A 23 62.21 -6.35 120.06
N GLU A 24 62.44 -6.00 121.32
CA GLU A 24 63.71 -6.04 122.05
C GLU A 24 63.39 -5.58 123.48
N SER A 25 63.80 -6.31 124.52
CA SER A 25 64.85 -5.93 125.48
C SER A 25 64.24 -5.90 126.89
N GLY A 26 64.75 -6.57 127.92
CA GLY A 26 66.12 -6.92 128.21
C GLY A 26 66.59 -6.05 129.37
N LEU A 27 66.21 -6.37 130.61
CA LEU A 27 66.83 -5.77 131.79
C LEU A 27 67.04 -6.82 132.89
N ARG A 28 68.32 -7.14 133.03
CA ARG A 28 68.98 -7.95 134.06
C ARG A 28 68.73 -7.36 135.45
N PHE A 29 68.57 -8.21 136.44
CA PHE A 29 68.67 -7.82 137.85
C PHE A 29 70.01 -8.35 138.39
N ASP A 30 70.99 -7.46 138.47
CA ASP A 30 72.26 -7.68 139.17
C ASP A 30 72.08 -7.42 140.67
N THR A 31 72.80 -8.20 141.45
CA THR A 31 72.79 -8.32 142.91
C THR A 31 73.59 -7.25 143.63
N ASP A 32 73.28 -7.07 144.93
CA ASP A 32 74.05 -6.34 145.97
C ASP A 32 74.13 -4.81 145.79
N ASP A 33 74.15 -3.95 146.82
CA ASP A 33 74.54 -4.10 148.22
C ASP A 33 73.84 -3.03 149.08
N THR A 34 73.75 -3.34 150.36
CA THR A 34 73.39 -2.56 151.55
C THR A 34 73.44 -1.02 151.48
N THR A 35 72.33 -0.37 151.87
CA THR A 35 72.33 0.78 152.81
C THR A 35 70.90 1.16 153.22
N THR A 36 70.49 0.79 154.42
CA THR A 36 70.37 1.70 155.57
C THR A 36 68.97 2.28 155.75
N LYS A 37 68.23 1.71 156.69
CA LYS A 37 67.40 2.37 157.74
C LYS A 37 66.44 1.32 158.29
N ARG A 38 66.52 1.04 159.60
CA ARG A 38 65.46 0.32 160.31
C ARG A 38 64.22 1.23 160.31
N TYR A 39 63.40 1.12 159.28
CA TYR A 39 62.07 1.71 159.25
C TYR A 39 61.18 0.97 160.25
N THR A 40 60.40 1.74 161.00
CA THR A 40 59.44 1.17 161.94
C THR A 40 58.28 0.52 161.18
N VAL A 41 57.64 -0.52 161.74
CA VAL A 41 56.53 -1.26 161.09
C VAL A 41 55.38 -0.34 160.61
N GLN A 42 55.27 0.87 161.16
CA GLN A 42 54.32 1.90 160.73
C GLN A 42 54.65 2.53 159.36
N GLU A 43 55.92 2.77 159.05
CA GLU A 43 56.35 3.43 157.80
C GLU A 43 56.22 2.47 156.60
N GLN A 44 56.51 1.19 156.79
CA GLN A 44 56.28 0.17 155.76
C GLN A 44 54.79 0.02 155.41
N ARG A 45 53.88 0.14 156.39
CA ARG A 45 52.42 0.12 156.14
C ARG A 45 51.90 1.38 155.47
N ALA A 46 52.58 2.52 155.59
CA ALA A 46 52.21 3.74 154.87
C ALA A 46 52.57 3.65 153.38
N VAL A 47 53.78 3.16 153.05
CA VAL A 47 54.22 2.97 151.67
C VAL A 47 53.36 1.92 150.95
N ILE A 48 53.02 0.81 151.61
CA ILE A 48 52.13 -0.21 151.01
C ILE A 48 50.73 0.36 150.72
N ARG A 49 50.19 1.23 151.58
CA ARG A 49 48.90 1.90 151.33
C ARG A 49 48.98 2.85 150.14
N GLN A 50 50.05 3.63 150.04
CA GLN A 50 50.26 4.54 148.91
C GLN A 50 50.39 3.79 147.58
N ILE A 51 51.08 2.63 147.56
CA ILE A 51 51.16 1.77 146.38
C ILE A 51 49.80 1.14 146.05
N HIS A 52 49.00 0.80 147.07
CA HIS A 52 47.68 0.24 146.84
C HIS A 52 46.71 1.28 146.27
N GLU A 53 46.73 2.50 146.80
CA GLU A 53 45.96 3.63 146.27
C GLU A 53 46.40 3.98 144.84
N SER A 54 47.71 4.04 144.55
CA SER A 54 48.18 4.30 143.19
C SER A 54 47.81 3.18 142.22
N ASN A 55 47.87 1.91 142.65
CA ASN A 55 47.37 0.79 141.85
C ASN A 55 45.87 0.88 141.59
N GLN A 56 45.10 1.34 142.57
CA GLN A 56 43.66 1.48 142.43
C GLN A 56 43.29 2.62 141.46
N ILE A 57 44.03 3.73 141.49
CA ILE A 57 43.91 4.82 140.52
C ILE A 57 44.28 4.35 139.11
N LEU A 58 45.42 3.69 138.95
CA LEU A 58 45.86 3.16 137.64
C LEU A 58 44.84 2.16 137.05
N LYS A 59 44.21 1.33 137.88
CA LYS A 59 43.15 0.43 137.43
C LYS A 59 41.90 1.18 136.97
N GLN A 60 41.57 2.30 137.62
CA GLN A 60 40.44 3.14 137.21
C GLN A 60 40.76 3.87 135.90
N GLU A 61 41.97 4.42 135.75
CA GLU A 61 42.42 5.07 134.51
C GLU A 61 42.42 4.10 133.33
N LEU A 62 42.98 2.90 133.51
CA LEU A 62 42.96 1.85 132.48
C LEU A 62 41.53 1.45 132.09
N ALA A 63 40.61 1.38 133.06
CA ALA A 63 39.21 1.05 132.78
C ALA A 63 38.49 2.17 132.00
N ILE A 64 38.84 3.43 132.25
CA ILE A 64 38.33 4.58 131.51
C ILE A 64 38.88 4.58 130.08
N GLU A 65 40.20 4.43 129.92
CA GLU A 65 40.83 4.37 128.59
C GLU A 65 40.30 3.20 127.76
N LEU A 66 40.12 2.01 128.36
CA LEU A 66 39.56 0.85 127.66
C LEU A 66 38.10 1.10 127.22
N ARG A 67 37.32 1.80 128.05
CA ARG A 67 35.93 2.15 127.72
C ARG A 67 35.89 3.19 126.60
N GLU A 68 36.74 4.21 126.67
CA GLU A 68 36.87 5.24 125.63
C GLU A 68 37.34 4.65 124.29
N ALA A 69 38.39 3.81 124.30
CA ALA A 69 38.86 3.11 123.11
C ALA A 69 37.77 2.21 122.49
N LYS A 70 36.99 1.50 123.33
CA LYS A 70 35.87 0.67 122.85
C LYS A 70 34.74 1.52 122.26
N THR A 71 34.44 2.67 122.85
CA THR A 71 33.44 3.60 122.28
C THR A 71 33.93 4.24 120.99
N MET A 72 35.20 4.63 120.90
CA MET A 72 35.81 5.22 119.70
C MET A 72 35.89 4.20 118.56
N MET A 73 36.24 2.95 118.85
CA MET A 73 36.24 1.87 117.86
C MET A 73 34.81 1.56 117.38
N GLY A 74 33.83 1.59 118.27
CA GLY A 74 32.41 1.47 117.93
C GLY A 74 31.92 2.62 117.04
N ALA A 75 32.33 3.86 117.33
CA ALA A 75 31.99 5.04 116.54
C ALA A 75 32.62 5.01 115.14
N ALA A 76 33.89 4.61 115.01
CA ALA A 76 34.57 4.50 113.72
C ALA A 76 33.93 3.41 112.82
N LYS A 77 33.54 2.27 113.40
CA LYS A 77 32.80 1.23 112.69
C LYS A 77 31.40 1.71 112.27
N GLN A 78 30.70 2.44 113.15
CA GLN A 78 29.40 3.02 112.86
C GLN A 78 29.47 4.05 111.72
N GLU A 79 30.51 4.88 111.68
CA GLU A 79 30.72 5.84 110.60
C GLU A 79 31.00 5.16 109.26
N LYS A 80 31.85 4.11 109.24
CA LYS A 80 32.08 3.30 108.04
C LYS A 80 30.79 2.62 107.56
N LEU A 81 29.97 2.08 108.47
CA LEU A 81 28.67 1.51 108.14
C LEU A 81 27.71 2.55 107.54
N GLN A 82 27.67 3.76 108.10
CA GLN A 82 26.86 4.86 107.54
C GLN A 82 27.34 5.29 106.15
N ARG A 83 28.65 5.32 105.89
CA ARG A 83 29.19 5.59 104.55
C ARG A 83 28.80 4.50 103.55
N LEU A 84 28.93 3.23 103.93
CA LEU A 84 28.49 2.10 103.09
C LEU A 84 26.99 2.11 102.87
N GLN A 85 26.18 2.49 103.87
CA GLN A 85 24.74 2.61 103.72
C GLN A 85 24.36 3.77 102.78
N LYS A 86 25.06 4.92 102.86
CA LYS A 86 24.90 6.03 101.91
C LYS A 86 25.33 5.65 100.48
N GLN A 87 26.40 4.87 100.34
CA GLN A 87 26.83 4.36 99.04
C GLN A 87 25.83 3.34 98.49
N SER A 88 25.37 2.39 99.30
CA SER A 88 24.34 1.41 98.93
C SER A 88 23.06 2.10 98.48
N THR A 89 22.53 3.04 99.27
CA THR A 89 21.35 3.82 98.88
C THR A 89 21.58 4.66 97.61
N SER A 90 22.76 5.24 97.42
CA SER A 90 23.11 5.96 96.18
C SER A 90 23.16 5.04 94.96
N TYR A 91 23.77 3.87 95.08
CA TYR A 91 23.81 2.88 93.99
C TYR A 91 22.42 2.30 93.72
N THR A 92 21.61 2.03 94.74
CA THR A 92 20.21 1.62 94.56
C THR A 92 19.42 2.68 93.78
N GLN A 93 19.57 3.96 94.13
CA GLN A 93 18.91 5.04 93.41
C GLN A 93 19.40 5.15 91.95
N LYS A 94 20.71 5.00 91.70
CA LYS A 94 21.26 5.00 90.34
C LYS A 94 20.72 3.82 89.52
N ILE A 95 20.67 2.62 90.09
CA ILE A 95 20.09 1.43 89.45
C ILE A 95 18.61 1.66 89.14
N GLU A 96 17.85 2.28 90.04
CA GLU A 96 16.45 2.61 89.79
C GLU A 96 16.27 3.60 88.63
N VAL A 97 17.12 4.63 88.57
CA VAL A 97 17.13 5.58 87.45
C VAL A 97 17.48 4.87 86.14
N GLU A 98 18.53 4.05 86.12
CA GLU A 98 18.92 3.28 84.94
C GLU A 98 17.81 2.31 84.49
N LYS A 99 17.17 1.59 85.42
CA LYS A 99 16.00 0.74 85.11
C LYS A 99 14.87 1.54 84.46
N ARG A 100 14.56 2.75 84.95
CA ARG A 100 13.56 3.64 84.31
C ARG A 100 14.01 4.07 82.92
N THR A 101 15.30 4.33 82.70
CA THR A 101 15.81 4.67 81.37
C THR A 101 15.74 3.49 80.39
N ILE A 102 16.05 2.27 80.84
CA ILE A 102 15.93 1.05 80.03
C ILE A 102 14.48 0.85 79.58
N VAL A 103 13.51 0.94 80.50
CA VAL A 103 12.09 0.82 80.16
C VAL A 103 11.64 1.87 79.14
N LYS A 104 12.13 3.11 79.25
CA LYS A 104 11.85 4.17 78.27
C LYS A 104 12.46 3.87 76.89
N LEU A 105 13.71 3.39 76.85
CA LEU A 105 14.39 3.02 75.61
C LEU A 105 13.73 1.81 74.94
N GLU A 106 13.37 0.79 75.70
CA GLU A 106 12.61 -0.36 75.18
C GLU A 106 11.25 0.07 74.60
N ALA A 107 10.55 1.00 75.25
CA ALA A 107 9.30 1.54 74.73
C ALA A 107 9.51 2.40 73.47
N ALA A 108 10.66 3.04 73.30
CA ALA A 108 11.02 3.74 72.07
C ALA A 108 11.37 2.75 70.95
N ILE A 109 12.14 1.71 71.25
CA ILE A 109 12.49 0.64 70.30
C ILE A 109 11.22 -0.04 69.77
N ARG A 110 10.26 -0.39 70.65
CA ARG A 110 8.98 -0.96 70.24
C ARG A 110 8.22 -0.03 69.30
N ARG A 111 8.08 1.25 69.66
CA ARG A 111 7.43 2.25 68.79
C ARG A 111 8.10 2.39 67.42
N HIS A 112 9.43 2.41 67.38
CA HIS A 112 10.15 2.47 66.11
C HIS A 112 10.01 1.17 65.30
N HIS A 113 9.96 0.01 65.96
CA HIS A 113 9.71 -1.26 65.31
C HIS A 113 8.30 -1.31 64.70
N ASP A 114 7.29 -0.87 65.43
CA ASP A 114 5.91 -0.77 64.95
C ASP A 114 5.81 0.19 63.76
N GLU A 115 6.49 1.34 63.80
CA GLU A 115 6.52 2.29 62.68
C GLU A 115 7.27 1.73 61.46
N LEU A 116 8.39 1.03 61.67
CA LEU A 116 9.11 0.33 60.60
C LEU A 116 8.24 -0.76 59.96
N GLN A 117 7.49 -1.49 60.76
CA GLN A 117 6.57 -2.51 60.27
C GLN A 117 5.41 -1.86 59.51
N ARG A 118 4.84 -0.76 60.02
CA ARG A 118 3.80 0.02 59.34
C ARG A 118 4.27 0.53 57.98
N VAL A 119 5.45 1.15 57.91
CA VAL A 119 6.05 1.63 56.65
C VAL A 119 6.34 0.46 55.71
N ARG A 120 6.77 -0.70 56.23
CA ARG A 120 7.02 -1.89 55.41
C ARG A 120 5.72 -2.47 54.84
N ASP A 121 4.66 -2.51 55.62
CA ASP A 121 3.33 -2.95 55.17
C ASP A 121 2.74 -1.97 54.15
N GLU A 122 2.91 -0.66 54.36
CA GLU A 122 2.55 0.38 53.37
C GLU A 122 3.38 0.25 52.09
N PHE A 123 4.68 -0.04 52.20
CA PHE A 123 5.55 -0.25 51.05
C PHE A 123 5.20 -1.53 50.29
N VAL A 124 4.87 -2.63 50.97
CA VAL A 124 4.38 -3.87 50.33
C VAL A 124 3.02 -3.65 49.66
N GLN A 125 2.15 -2.80 50.23
CA GLN A 125 0.92 -2.38 49.54
C GLN A 125 1.19 -1.47 48.33
N SER A 126 2.27 -0.68 48.38
CA SER A 126 2.78 0.11 47.26
C SER A 126 3.53 -0.74 46.23
N GLU A 127 4.04 -1.91 46.61
CA GLU A 127 4.62 -2.96 45.76
C GLU A 127 3.56 -3.66 44.89
N LYS A 128 2.36 -3.07 44.81
CA LYS A 128 1.65 -2.86 43.53
C LYS A 128 2.49 -2.07 42.50
N LEU A 129 3.81 -2.27 42.44
CA LEU A 129 4.66 -2.04 41.27
C LEU A 129 4.19 -2.89 40.08
N GLU A 130 3.40 -3.95 40.34
CA GLU A 130 2.51 -4.54 39.34
C GLU A 130 1.64 -3.49 38.64
N SER A 131 1.22 -2.40 39.28
CA SER A 131 0.45 -1.32 38.66
C SER A 131 1.27 -0.55 37.62
N ALA A 132 2.56 -0.26 37.87
CA ALA A 132 3.40 0.43 36.90
C ALA A 132 3.72 -0.49 35.72
N ALA A 133 4.14 -1.73 35.99
CA ALA A 133 4.41 -2.73 34.95
C ALA A 133 3.12 -3.12 34.18
N ALA A 134 1.96 -3.21 34.85
CA ALA A 134 0.67 -3.44 34.19
C ALA A 134 0.19 -2.21 33.41
N ALA A 135 0.46 -0.99 33.88
CA ALA A 135 0.18 0.23 33.13
C ALA A 135 1.03 0.28 31.85
N MET A 136 2.31 -0.06 31.91
CA MET A 136 3.18 -0.16 30.74
C MET A 136 2.71 -1.26 29.77
N ARG A 137 2.30 -2.44 30.27
CA ARG A 137 1.71 -3.49 29.42
C ARG A 137 0.42 -3.04 28.74
N ARG A 138 -0.45 -2.31 29.45
CA ARG A 138 -1.68 -1.73 28.89
C ARG A 138 -1.36 -0.64 27.86
N LEU A 139 -0.37 0.21 28.11
CA LEU A 139 0.10 1.22 27.18
C LEU A 139 0.56 0.57 25.87
N ARG A 140 1.45 -0.43 25.95
CA ARG A 140 1.94 -1.18 24.78
C ARG A 140 0.80 -1.87 24.01
N ALA A 141 -0.18 -2.44 24.71
CA ALA A 141 -1.34 -3.05 24.07
C ALA A 141 -2.23 -2.02 23.36
N LEU A 142 -2.41 -0.82 23.92
CA LEU A 142 -3.14 0.27 23.30
C LEU A 142 -2.38 0.88 22.12
N GLU A 143 -1.06 1.02 22.22
CA GLU A 143 -0.18 1.46 21.15
C GLU A 143 -0.25 0.50 19.96
N ASN A 144 -0.09 -0.81 20.20
CA ASN A 144 -0.23 -1.84 19.17
C ASN A 144 -1.64 -1.80 18.54
N ARG A 145 -2.69 -1.67 19.36
CA ARG A 145 -4.07 -1.55 18.84
C ARG A 145 -4.26 -0.29 17.99
N LEU A 146 -3.63 0.82 18.37
CA LEU A 146 -3.65 2.07 17.60
C LEU A 146 -2.90 1.90 16.28
N GLU A 147 -1.72 1.27 16.30
CA GLU A 147 -0.92 0.98 15.12
C GLU A 147 -1.69 0.09 14.13
N ILE A 148 -2.29 -1.01 14.60
CA ILE A 148 -3.16 -1.86 13.77
C ILE A 148 -4.33 -1.04 13.20
N SER A 149 -4.92 -0.14 13.99
CA SER A 149 -6.01 0.71 13.51
C SER A 149 -5.54 1.73 12.47
N LEU A 150 -4.31 2.23 12.56
CA LEU A 150 -3.72 3.15 11.59
C LEU A 150 -3.38 2.43 10.28
N VAL A 151 -2.81 1.22 10.36
CA VAL A 151 -2.58 0.37 9.18
C VAL A 151 -3.89 0.09 8.46
N LYS A 152 -4.92 -0.37 9.19
CA LYS A 152 -6.27 -0.60 8.62
C LYS A 152 -6.88 0.65 8.02
N LYS A 153 -6.71 1.82 8.65
CA LYS A 153 -7.16 3.09 8.08
C LYS A 153 -6.45 3.38 6.75
N ASN A 154 -5.13 3.24 6.71
CA ASN A 154 -4.35 3.49 5.50
C ASN A 154 -4.70 2.50 4.37
N GLU A 155 -4.96 1.23 4.69
CA GLU A 155 -5.46 0.23 3.75
C GLU A 155 -6.82 0.66 3.17
N VAL A 156 -7.77 1.03 4.03
CA VAL A 156 -9.08 1.52 3.62
C VAL A 156 -8.98 2.81 2.80
N ASP A 157 -8.09 3.73 3.17
CA ASP A 157 -7.86 4.98 2.43
C ASP A 157 -7.27 4.70 1.03
N SER A 158 -6.37 3.72 0.92
CA SER A 158 -5.82 3.26 -0.37
C SER A 158 -6.90 2.63 -1.25
N VAL A 159 -7.72 1.73 -0.69
CA VAL A 159 -8.87 1.14 -1.38
C VAL A 159 -9.89 2.22 -1.78
N ASN A 160 -10.17 3.19 -0.92
CA ASN A 160 -11.07 4.29 -1.20
C ASN A 160 -10.55 5.15 -2.35
N LYS A 161 -9.24 5.44 -2.38
CA LYS A 161 -8.58 6.14 -3.49
C LYS A 161 -8.72 5.35 -4.80
N HIS A 162 -8.51 4.03 -4.76
CA HIS A 162 -8.68 3.18 -5.94
C HIS A 162 -10.12 3.16 -6.44
N LEU A 163 -11.11 3.01 -5.55
CA LEU A 163 -12.53 3.05 -5.91
C LEU A 163 -12.93 4.41 -6.49
N ARG A 164 -12.42 5.53 -5.95
CA ARG A 164 -12.63 6.87 -6.52
C ARG A 164 -12.08 6.98 -7.94
N GLN A 165 -10.87 6.46 -8.17
CA GLN A 165 -10.29 6.44 -9.52
C GLN A 165 -11.12 5.58 -10.48
N GLN A 166 -11.65 4.44 -10.04
CA GLN A 166 -12.56 3.63 -10.85
C GLN A 166 -13.86 4.37 -11.16
N ILE A 167 -14.46 5.05 -10.18
CA ILE A 167 -15.65 5.89 -10.38
C ILE A 167 -15.38 6.98 -11.41
N ASP A 168 -14.24 7.68 -11.30
CA ASP A 168 -13.89 8.76 -12.22
C ASP A 168 -13.56 8.24 -13.63
N LYS A 169 -13.00 7.04 -13.74
CA LYS A 169 -12.87 6.33 -15.03
C LYS A 169 -14.24 6.06 -15.63
N VAL A 170 -15.14 5.41 -14.90
CA VAL A 170 -16.51 5.08 -15.38
C VAL A 170 -17.30 6.36 -15.73
N ARG A 171 -17.12 7.45 -14.98
CA ARG A 171 -17.74 8.74 -15.31
C ARG A 171 -17.23 9.32 -16.62
N ARG A 172 -15.92 9.29 -16.86
CA ARG A 172 -15.33 9.72 -18.14
C ARG A 172 -15.83 8.86 -19.29
N ASP A 173 -15.84 7.54 -19.11
CA ASP A 173 -16.35 6.60 -20.11
C ASP A 173 -17.83 6.88 -20.40
N ARG A 174 -18.67 7.13 -19.39
CA ARG A 174 -20.07 7.51 -19.58
C ARG A 174 -20.23 8.79 -20.41
N VAL A 175 -19.44 9.84 -20.13
CA VAL A 175 -19.49 11.08 -20.91
C VAL A 175 -19.11 10.84 -22.37
N VAL A 176 -18.11 9.99 -22.62
CA VAL A 176 -17.72 9.60 -23.99
C VAL A 176 -18.86 8.84 -24.66
N PHE A 177 -19.44 7.85 -23.99
CA PHE A 177 -20.57 7.07 -24.53
C PHE A 177 -21.78 7.96 -24.80
N ASP A 178 -22.16 8.84 -23.88
CA ASP A 178 -23.26 9.81 -24.09
C ASP A 178 -22.99 10.70 -25.30
N GLY A 179 -21.73 11.10 -25.52
CA GLY A 179 -21.31 11.83 -26.71
C GLY A 179 -21.52 11.04 -28.00
N ILE A 180 -21.12 9.76 -28.00
CA ILE A 180 -21.31 8.84 -29.12
C ILE A 180 -22.80 8.60 -29.38
N TYR A 181 -23.59 8.31 -28.34
CA TYR A 181 -25.04 8.11 -28.47
C TYR A 181 -25.73 9.33 -29.09
N LYS A 182 -25.45 10.53 -28.60
CA LYS A 182 -26.02 11.77 -29.18
C LYS A 182 -25.59 11.99 -30.63
N LYS A 183 -24.37 11.59 -31.00
CA LYS A 183 -23.91 11.66 -32.40
C LYS A 183 -24.67 10.67 -33.26
N LEU A 184 -24.80 9.42 -32.81
CA LEU A 184 -25.53 8.36 -33.50
C LEU A 184 -27.02 8.70 -33.67
N GLU A 185 -27.64 9.29 -32.64
CA GLU A 185 -29.02 9.79 -32.70
C GLU A 185 -29.18 10.89 -33.76
N ARG A 186 -28.26 11.86 -33.80
CA ARG A 186 -28.24 12.92 -34.82
C ARG A 186 -28.08 12.35 -36.23
N GLU A 187 -27.11 11.46 -36.44
CA GLU A 187 -26.90 10.78 -37.72
C GLU A 187 -28.14 9.98 -38.14
N THR A 188 -28.77 9.26 -37.20
CA THR A 188 -30.01 8.51 -37.47
C THR A 188 -31.15 9.43 -37.89
N PHE A 189 -31.29 10.59 -37.24
CA PHE A 189 -32.29 11.59 -37.60
C PHE A 189 -32.03 12.16 -39.01
N GLU A 190 -30.78 12.49 -39.32
CA GLU A 190 -30.37 12.95 -40.65
C GLU A 190 -30.64 11.89 -41.73
N TYR A 191 -30.31 10.62 -41.48
CA TYR A 191 -30.59 9.53 -42.43
C TYR A 191 -32.09 9.35 -42.67
N LYS A 192 -32.91 9.44 -41.62
CA LYS A 192 -34.38 9.41 -41.76
C LYS A 192 -34.88 10.57 -42.61
N ALA A 193 -34.42 11.80 -42.33
CA ALA A 193 -34.80 12.97 -43.10
C ALA A 193 -34.40 12.85 -44.59
N ARG A 194 -33.20 12.33 -44.88
CA ARG A 194 -32.74 12.06 -46.25
C ARG A 194 -33.58 10.99 -46.94
N LEU A 195 -33.94 9.92 -46.22
CA LEU A 195 -34.80 8.86 -46.74
C LEU A 195 -36.21 9.38 -47.06
N GLU A 196 -36.78 10.19 -46.16
CA GLU A 196 -38.09 10.84 -46.38
C GLU A 196 -38.05 11.79 -47.57
N ALA A 197 -37.00 12.60 -47.70
CA ALA A 197 -36.80 13.48 -48.85
C ALA A 197 -36.74 12.67 -50.17
N ALA A 198 -35.91 11.63 -50.23
CA ALA A 198 -35.79 10.76 -51.39
C ALA A 198 -37.11 10.03 -51.72
N THR A 199 -37.84 9.59 -50.69
CA THR A 199 -39.16 8.95 -50.87
C THR A 199 -40.19 9.96 -51.42
N SER A 200 -40.17 11.20 -50.94
CA SER A 200 -41.05 12.27 -51.44
C SER A 200 -40.74 12.63 -52.90
N GLU A 201 -39.47 12.62 -53.28
CA GLU A 201 -39.02 12.85 -54.66
C GLU A 201 -39.42 11.70 -55.58
N LEU A 202 -39.22 10.46 -55.13
CA LEU A 202 -39.68 9.28 -55.85
C LEU A 202 -41.20 9.29 -56.03
N ALA A 203 -41.97 9.65 -55.00
CA ALA A 203 -43.42 9.78 -55.10
C ALA A 203 -43.84 10.85 -56.13
N ARG A 204 -43.15 12.00 -56.17
CA ARG A 204 -43.36 13.04 -57.19
C ARG A 204 -43.03 12.52 -58.60
N SER A 205 -41.91 11.83 -58.76
CA SER A 205 -41.48 11.24 -60.04
C SER A 205 -42.48 10.19 -60.54
N VAL A 206 -42.93 9.28 -59.66
CA VAL A 206 -43.96 8.29 -59.99
C VAL A 206 -45.27 8.95 -60.38
N SER A 207 -45.72 9.98 -59.66
CA SER A 207 -46.91 10.75 -60.04
C SER A 207 -46.76 11.41 -61.41
N GLY A 208 -45.59 11.99 -61.71
CA GLY A 208 -45.30 12.58 -63.01
C GLY A 208 -45.29 11.54 -64.12
N LYS A 209 -44.70 10.36 -63.89
CA LYS A 209 -44.76 9.24 -64.84
C LYS A 209 -46.20 8.82 -65.12
N VAL A 210 -47.03 8.69 -64.09
CA VAL A 210 -48.46 8.33 -64.26
C VAL A 210 -49.22 9.38 -65.08
N GLN A 211 -48.86 10.66 -65.00
CA GLN A 211 -49.44 11.70 -65.86
C GLN A 211 -49.01 11.54 -67.32
N ILE A 212 -47.71 11.34 -67.57
CA ILE A 212 -47.18 11.09 -68.92
C ILE A 212 -47.79 9.83 -69.52
N ASP A 213 -47.87 8.73 -68.76
CA ASP A 213 -48.45 7.47 -69.24
C ASP A 213 -49.93 7.65 -69.64
N LYS A 214 -50.68 8.53 -68.95
CA LYS A 214 -52.05 8.90 -69.34
C LYS A 214 -52.09 9.70 -70.63
N GLU A 215 -51.26 10.74 -70.76
CA GLU A 215 -51.17 11.55 -71.97
C GLU A 215 -50.78 10.70 -73.20
N VAL A 216 -49.81 9.79 -73.03
CA VAL A 216 -49.40 8.83 -74.07
C VAL A 216 -50.57 7.93 -74.46
N HIS A 217 -51.35 7.45 -73.50
CA HIS A 217 -52.52 6.61 -73.80
C HIS A 217 -53.62 7.38 -74.51
N GLU A 218 -53.88 8.63 -74.12
CA GLU A 218 -54.83 9.52 -74.78
C GLU A 218 -54.41 9.85 -76.23
N LEU A 219 -53.12 10.14 -76.46
CA LEU A 219 -52.58 10.35 -77.79
C LEU A 219 -52.67 9.09 -78.65
N GLN A 220 -52.36 7.91 -78.08
CA GLN A 220 -52.51 6.64 -78.80
C GLN A 220 -53.96 6.41 -79.23
N ALA A 221 -54.92 6.66 -78.34
CA ALA A 221 -56.34 6.53 -78.66
C ALA A 221 -56.78 7.51 -79.76
N LEU A 222 -56.22 8.73 -79.78
CA LEU A 222 -56.48 9.72 -80.82
C LEU A 222 -55.90 9.29 -82.17
N VAL A 223 -54.66 8.82 -82.19
CA VAL A 223 -54.00 8.29 -83.40
C VAL A 223 -54.77 7.10 -83.96
N ASP A 224 -55.19 6.15 -83.10
CA ASP A 224 -55.96 4.99 -83.53
C ASP A 224 -57.32 5.40 -84.11
N ALA A 225 -57.99 6.41 -83.54
CA ALA A 225 -59.24 6.94 -84.05
C ALA A 225 -59.05 7.67 -85.40
N GLU A 226 -57.99 8.47 -85.52
CA GLU A 226 -57.64 9.18 -86.76
C GLU A 226 -57.28 8.20 -87.88
N GLN A 227 -56.51 7.15 -87.57
CA GLN A 227 -56.19 6.07 -88.49
C GLN A 227 -57.46 5.35 -88.96
N GLN A 228 -58.40 5.07 -88.05
CA GLN A 228 -59.69 4.48 -88.43
C GLN A 228 -60.51 5.40 -89.34
N SER A 229 -60.50 6.72 -89.14
CA SER A 229 -61.14 7.66 -90.09
C SER A 229 -60.44 7.66 -91.43
N TYR A 230 -59.10 7.74 -91.47
CA TYR A 230 -58.34 7.68 -92.72
C TYR A 230 -58.58 6.38 -93.47
N GLU A 231 -58.63 5.24 -92.78
CA GLU A 231 -58.92 3.95 -93.41
C GLU A 231 -60.35 3.85 -93.97
N LYS A 232 -61.33 4.53 -93.36
CA LYS A 232 -62.69 4.65 -93.89
C LYS A 232 -62.69 5.53 -95.14
N GLU A 233 -62.16 6.74 -95.04
CA GLU A 233 -62.06 7.68 -96.16
C GLU A 233 -61.28 7.07 -97.33
N PHE A 234 -60.17 6.38 -97.06
CA PHE A 234 -59.37 5.72 -98.08
C PHE A 234 -60.08 4.51 -98.71
N ARG A 235 -60.93 3.79 -97.95
CA ARG A 235 -61.82 2.76 -98.54
C ARG A 235 -62.87 3.39 -99.45
N GLU A 236 -63.50 4.47 -99.02
CA GLU A 236 -64.50 5.21 -99.81
C GLU A 236 -63.88 5.76 -101.11
N LEU A 237 -62.69 6.37 -101.02
CA LEU A 237 -61.98 6.90 -102.18
C LEU A 237 -61.58 5.79 -103.17
N ARG A 238 -61.13 4.63 -102.67
CA ARG A 238 -60.85 3.46 -103.53
C ARG A 238 -62.11 2.94 -104.23
N LEU A 239 -63.25 2.91 -103.55
CA LEU A 239 -64.52 2.53 -104.16
C LEU A 239 -64.93 3.53 -105.26
N LEU A 240 -64.76 4.83 -105.01
CA LEU A 240 -65.05 5.88 -105.98
C LEU A 240 -64.12 5.81 -107.21
N ILE A 241 -62.82 5.56 -107.01
CA ILE A 241 -61.87 5.37 -108.12
C ILE A 241 -62.21 4.10 -108.89
N ALA A 242 -62.61 3.02 -108.22
CA ALA A 242 -63.01 1.79 -108.90
C ALA A 242 -64.28 2.00 -109.74
N SER A 243 -65.27 2.73 -109.23
CA SER A 243 -66.48 3.09 -110.00
C SER A 243 -66.14 4.02 -111.16
N SER A 244 -65.34 5.07 -110.93
CA SER A 244 -64.95 6.00 -112.00
C SER A 244 -64.04 5.35 -113.04
N SER A 245 -63.16 4.42 -112.64
CA SER A 245 -62.33 3.65 -113.57
C SER A 245 -63.16 2.66 -114.36
N HIS A 246 -64.21 2.08 -113.76
CA HIS A 246 -65.15 1.23 -114.48
C HIS A 246 -65.91 2.05 -115.53
N GLU A 247 -66.48 3.20 -115.13
CA GLU A 247 -67.15 4.15 -116.02
C GLU A 247 -66.20 4.68 -117.11
N ALA A 248 -64.98 5.08 -116.75
CA ALA A 248 -63.99 5.55 -117.71
C ALA A 248 -63.48 4.45 -118.64
N ALA A 249 -63.39 3.19 -118.18
CA ALA A 249 -63.08 2.06 -119.06
C ALA A 249 -64.23 1.76 -120.02
N GLU A 250 -65.49 1.94 -119.61
CA GLU A 250 -66.65 1.89 -120.50
C GLU A 250 -66.63 3.03 -121.53
N LEU A 251 -66.32 4.25 -121.11
CA LEU A 251 -66.19 5.41 -121.99
C LEU A 251 -64.96 5.31 -122.92
N ALA A 252 -63.83 4.79 -122.45
CA ALA A 252 -62.65 4.55 -123.27
C ALA A 252 -62.91 3.46 -124.32
N ARG A 253 -63.65 2.40 -123.97
CA ARG A 253 -64.19 1.45 -124.97
C ARG A 253 -65.07 2.12 -126.01
N ALA A 254 -65.78 3.19 -125.63
CA ALA A 254 -66.59 3.98 -126.55
C ALA A 254 -65.74 4.94 -127.41
N ILE A 255 -64.59 5.43 -126.92
CA ILE A 255 -63.68 6.35 -127.62
C ILE A 255 -62.69 5.62 -128.54
N GLU A 256 -62.24 4.40 -128.21
CA GLU A 256 -61.41 3.55 -129.09
C GLU A 256 -62.12 3.22 -130.43
N LEU A 257 -63.40 3.55 -130.54
CA LEU A 257 -64.21 3.49 -131.77
C LEU A 257 -64.15 4.79 -132.63
N ALA A 258 -63.23 5.73 -132.37
CA ALA A 258 -63.11 6.98 -133.15
C ALA A 258 -61.64 7.38 -133.43
N PRO A 259 -61.24 7.67 -134.70
CA PRO A 259 -59.86 8.01 -135.04
C PRO A 259 -59.50 9.50 -134.92
N GLU A 260 -58.19 9.69 -134.73
CA GLU A 260 -57.40 10.83 -134.23
C GLU A 260 -57.26 12.06 -135.16
N ALA A 261 -56.81 13.19 -134.59
CA ALA A 261 -55.97 14.16 -135.31
C ALA A 261 -55.03 14.97 -134.40
N GLU A 262 -53.78 15.01 -134.88
CA GLU A 262 -52.50 15.55 -134.38
C GLU A 262 -52.29 17.02 -134.81
N ILE A 263 -51.52 17.85 -134.05
CA ILE A 263 -50.95 19.11 -134.57
C ILE A 263 -49.51 19.36 -134.08
N VAL A 264 -48.72 19.81 -135.06
CA VAL A 264 -47.27 19.99 -135.17
C VAL A 264 -46.79 21.43 -134.87
N SER A 265 -45.52 21.51 -134.49
CA SER A 265 -44.65 22.65 -134.15
C SER A 265 -44.22 23.56 -135.33
N GLY A 266 -43.73 24.77 -135.05
CA GLY A 266 -43.15 25.70 -136.04
C GLY A 266 -41.93 26.48 -135.53
N GLN A 267 -40.85 26.48 -136.33
CA GLN A 267 -39.58 27.23 -136.18
C GLN A 267 -39.54 28.45 -137.12
N LEU A 268 -38.67 29.43 -136.83
CA LEU A 268 -38.43 30.64 -137.64
C LEU A 268 -36.92 30.97 -137.82
N SER A 269 -36.68 31.90 -138.76
CA SER A 269 -35.61 32.07 -139.78
C SER A 269 -34.38 32.92 -139.37
N PRO A 270 -33.21 32.82 -140.05
CA PRO A 270 -31.89 33.16 -139.50
C PRO A 270 -31.36 34.58 -139.80
N ASP A 271 -32.14 35.47 -140.42
CA ASP A 271 -31.60 36.75 -140.93
C ASP A 271 -31.76 37.96 -139.99
N GLN A 272 -32.30 37.75 -138.78
CA GLN A 272 -32.32 38.76 -137.70
C GLN A 272 -31.13 38.62 -136.72
N GLU A 273 -30.28 37.61 -136.88
CA GLU A 273 -29.24 37.25 -135.90
C GLU A 273 -28.02 38.19 -135.92
N LEU A 274 -27.60 38.73 -137.06
CA LEU A 274 -26.27 39.38 -137.18
C LEU A 274 -26.14 40.76 -136.52
N THR A 275 -27.20 41.59 -136.55
CA THR A 275 -27.20 42.89 -135.83
C THR A 275 -27.52 42.72 -134.35
N LEU A 276 -28.27 41.68 -133.98
CA LEU A 276 -28.41 41.26 -132.59
C LEU A 276 -27.07 40.76 -132.03
N HIS A 277 -26.22 40.09 -132.81
CA HIS A 277 -24.95 39.53 -132.34
C HIS A 277 -23.91 40.58 -131.89
N HIS A 278 -23.85 41.78 -132.49
CA HIS A 278 -22.84 42.79 -132.11
C HIS A 278 -23.26 43.62 -130.87
N ALA A 279 -24.55 43.97 -130.79
CA ALA A 279 -25.13 44.58 -129.59
C ALA A 279 -25.23 43.57 -128.44
N SER A 280 -25.52 42.29 -128.74
CA SER A 280 -25.49 41.22 -127.74
C SER A 280 -24.07 40.95 -127.27
N ALA A 281 -23.03 41.02 -128.11
CA ALA A 281 -21.64 40.80 -127.68
C ALA A 281 -21.13 41.86 -126.69
N LEU A 282 -21.40 43.15 -126.94
CA LEU A 282 -21.03 44.22 -126.00
C LEU A 282 -21.88 44.21 -124.73
N SER A 283 -23.18 43.89 -124.83
CA SER A 283 -24.00 43.64 -123.64
C SER A 283 -23.51 42.39 -122.91
N SER A 284 -23.05 41.35 -123.62
CA SER A 284 -22.52 40.11 -123.05
C SER A 284 -21.22 40.34 -122.32
N TRP A 285 -20.38 41.29 -122.74
CA TRP A 285 -19.14 41.63 -122.05
C TRP A 285 -19.40 42.41 -120.75
N LYS A 286 -20.34 43.37 -120.77
CA LYS A 286 -20.77 44.07 -119.57
C LYS A 286 -21.53 43.17 -118.61
N ILE A 287 -22.42 42.33 -119.13
CA ILE A 287 -23.11 41.28 -118.36
C ILE A 287 -22.10 40.27 -117.82
N ALA A 288 -21.06 39.90 -118.56
CA ALA A 288 -20.01 39.00 -118.08
C ALA A 288 -19.14 39.64 -116.98
N TYR A 289 -18.85 40.94 -117.07
CA TYR A 289 -18.12 41.68 -116.03
C TYR A 289 -18.96 41.84 -114.76
N ASP A 290 -20.22 42.27 -114.90
CA ASP A 290 -21.16 42.39 -113.78
C ASP A 290 -21.48 41.01 -113.18
N LYS A 291 -21.56 39.95 -114.01
CA LYS A 291 -21.71 38.56 -113.59
C LYS A 291 -20.43 38.02 -112.95
N ALA A 292 -19.23 38.46 -113.36
CA ALA A 292 -17.97 38.07 -112.73
C ALA A 292 -17.84 38.70 -111.33
N MET A 293 -18.17 40.00 -111.19
CA MET A 293 -18.19 40.70 -109.91
C MET A 293 -19.29 40.16 -108.97
N ALA A 294 -20.50 39.93 -109.48
CA ALA A 294 -21.55 39.26 -108.73
C ALA A 294 -21.20 37.81 -108.41
N SER A 295 -20.50 37.09 -109.30
CA SER A 295 -20.03 35.71 -109.04
C SER A 295 -18.89 35.67 -108.03
N ALA A 296 -18.05 36.70 -107.91
CA ALA A 296 -16.99 36.75 -106.91
C ALA A 296 -17.60 36.92 -105.50
N SER A 297 -18.54 37.86 -105.34
CA SER A 297 -19.30 38.03 -104.10
C SER A 297 -20.20 36.81 -103.81
N SER A 298 -20.81 36.23 -104.84
CA SER A 298 -21.60 35.00 -104.72
C SER A 298 -20.74 33.78 -104.43
N ALA A 299 -19.50 33.69 -104.91
CA ALA A 299 -18.61 32.56 -104.64
C ALA A 299 -18.16 32.55 -103.19
N GLU A 300 -17.93 33.73 -102.61
CA GLU A 300 -17.65 33.87 -101.18
C GLU A 300 -18.88 33.49 -100.34
N ALA A 301 -20.08 33.96 -100.73
CA ALA A 301 -21.34 33.56 -100.10
C ALA A 301 -21.60 32.05 -100.20
N VAL A 302 -21.35 31.44 -101.37
CA VAL A 302 -21.47 29.99 -101.59
C VAL A 302 -20.46 29.23 -100.73
N LYS A 303 -19.23 29.74 -100.56
CA LYS A 303 -18.22 29.12 -99.71
C LYS A 303 -18.64 29.13 -98.23
N TYR A 304 -19.17 30.25 -97.73
CA TYR A 304 -19.73 30.30 -96.38
C TYR A 304 -20.96 29.42 -96.23
N GLN A 305 -21.81 29.36 -97.24
CA GLN A 305 -23.00 28.51 -97.23
C GLN A 305 -22.65 27.02 -97.21
N GLN A 306 -21.64 26.60 -97.97
CA GLN A 306 -21.08 25.24 -97.91
C GLN A 306 -20.46 24.92 -96.54
N LEU A 307 -19.78 25.88 -95.91
CA LEU A 307 -19.25 25.70 -94.55
C LEU A 307 -20.38 25.56 -93.52
N PHE A 308 -21.43 26.37 -93.63
CA PHE A 308 -22.61 26.25 -92.76
C PHE A 308 -23.36 24.93 -92.99
N GLU A 309 -23.57 24.51 -94.23
CA GLU A 309 -24.15 23.21 -94.56
C GLU A 309 -23.32 22.06 -93.98
N HIS A 310 -21.99 22.13 -94.06
CA HIS A 310 -21.09 21.15 -93.43
C HIS A 310 -21.25 21.14 -91.90
N ILE A 311 -21.27 22.32 -91.27
CA ILE A 311 -21.46 22.45 -89.82
C ILE A 311 -22.84 21.90 -89.42
N PHE A 312 -23.91 22.22 -90.15
CA PHE A 312 -25.25 21.71 -89.86
C PHE A 312 -25.37 20.20 -90.09
N ALA A 313 -24.70 19.66 -91.10
CA ALA A 313 -24.65 18.22 -91.35
C ALA A 313 -23.90 17.46 -90.23
N GLU A 314 -22.80 18.01 -89.71
CA GLU A 314 -22.03 17.41 -88.62
C GLU A 314 -22.70 17.60 -87.24
N THR A 315 -23.33 18.75 -87.00
CA THR A 315 -23.97 19.07 -85.70
C THR A 315 -25.41 18.58 -85.59
N GLY A 316 -26.08 18.29 -86.71
CA GLY A 316 -27.48 17.88 -86.75
C GLY A 316 -28.49 18.98 -86.44
N VAL A 317 -28.06 20.25 -86.38
CA VAL A 317 -28.92 21.41 -86.08
C VAL A 317 -29.30 22.11 -87.40
N PRO A 318 -30.59 22.28 -87.72
CA PRO A 318 -31.03 22.69 -89.07
C PRO A 318 -31.01 24.20 -89.34
N ASP A 319 -30.78 25.05 -88.33
CA ASP A 319 -30.94 26.51 -88.43
C ASP A 319 -29.85 27.27 -87.66
N ALA A 320 -29.38 28.39 -88.22
CA ALA A 320 -28.32 29.22 -87.65
C ALA A 320 -28.71 29.84 -86.30
N GLU A 321 -29.98 30.22 -86.13
CA GLU A 321 -30.52 30.73 -84.86
C GLU A 321 -30.55 29.66 -83.78
N ARG A 322 -30.89 28.41 -84.15
CA ARG A 322 -30.86 27.29 -83.21
C ARG A 322 -29.43 26.90 -82.83
N LEU A 323 -28.49 26.97 -83.77
CA LEU A 323 -27.08 26.72 -83.50
C LEU A 323 -26.52 27.75 -82.52
N THR A 324 -26.87 29.04 -82.67
CA THR A 324 -26.43 30.09 -81.74
C THR A 324 -27.04 29.93 -80.35
N LEU A 325 -28.32 29.57 -80.24
CA LEU A 325 -28.94 29.25 -78.95
C LEU A 325 -28.31 28.02 -78.27
N GLU A 326 -28.00 26.97 -79.04
CA GLU A 326 -27.34 25.78 -78.50
C GLU A 326 -25.89 26.07 -78.09
N ILE A 327 -25.15 26.89 -78.85
CA ILE A 327 -23.82 27.39 -78.46
C ILE A 327 -23.93 28.20 -77.17
N GLN A 328 -24.88 29.13 -77.07
CA GLN A 328 -25.06 29.95 -75.88
C GLN A 328 -25.39 29.08 -74.66
N ARG A 329 -26.27 28.09 -74.81
CA ARG A 329 -26.57 27.11 -73.76
C ARG A 329 -25.33 26.29 -73.36
N LYS A 330 -24.57 25.81 -74.34
CA LYS A 330 -23.32 25.05 -74.11
C LYS A 330 -22.27 25.93 -73.43
N ASP A 331 -22.20 27.20 -73.77
CA ASP A 331 -21.31 28.19 -73.15
C ASP A 331 -21.73 28.50 -71.72
N GLU A 332 -23.02 28.63 -71.43
CA GLU A 332 -23.54 28.75 -70.07
C GLU A 332 -23.23 27.50 -69.23
N ASP A 333 -23.43 26.31 -69.80
CA ASP A 333 -23.12 25.04 -69.14
C ASP A 333 -21.61 24.86 -68.95
N ASN A 334 -20.80 25.28 -69.92
CA ASN A 334 -19.34 25.33 -69.80
C ASN A 334 -18.91 26.34 -68.73
N PHE A 335 -19.55 27.49 -68.64
CA PHE A 335 -19.27 28.49 -67.61
C PHE A 335 -19.57 27.96 -66.20
N LYS A 336 -20.70 27.25 -66.02
CA LYS A 336 -21.02 26.56 -64.76
C LYS A 336 -19.97 25.51 -64.41
N LYS A 337 -19.55 24.69 -65.39
CA LYS A 337 -18.47 23.71 -65.19
C LYS A 337 -17.15 24.39 -64.84
N PHE A 338 -16.81 25.48 -65.51
CA PHE A 338 -15.59 26.23 -65.24
C PHE A 338 -15.60 26.81 -63.82
N LYS A 339 -16.74 27.34 -63.37
CA LYS A 339 -16.92 27.81 -61.99
C LYS A 339 -16.82 26.68 -60.96
N HIS A 340 -17.36 25.51 -61.28
CA HIS A 340 -17.22 24.35 -60.42
C HIS A 340 -15.77 23.87 -60.34
N VAL A 341 -15.05 23.80 -61.47
CA VAL A 341 -13.62 23.45 -61.53
C VAL A 341 -12.78 24.49 -60.78
N GLU A 342 -13.08 25.78 -60.90
CA GLU A 342 -12.44 26.85 -60.13
C GLU A 342 -12.68 26.67 -58.61
N GLY A 343 -13.89 26.27 -58.23
CA GLY A 343 -14.23 25.92 -56.84
C GLY A 343 -13.44 24.72 -56.32
N LEU A 344 -13.36 23.65 -57.12
CA LEU A 344 -12.57 22.46 -56.78
C LEU A 344 -11.08 22.79 -56.67
N HIS A 345 -10.53 23.65 -57.53
CA HIS A 345 -9.13 24.10 -57.38
C HIS A 345 -8.91 24.86 -56.07
N LYS A 346 -9.82 25.75 -55.67
CA LYS A 346 -9.74 26.44 -54.37
C LYS A 346 -9.81 25.45 -53.22
N GLU A 347 -10.70 24.46 -53.29
CA GLU A 347 -10.80 23.41 -52.26
C GLU A 347 -9.52 22.56 -52.19
N VAL A 348 -8.92 22.22 -53.33
CA VAL A 348 -7.62 21.53 -53.39
C VAL A 348 -6.51 22.35 -52.74
N ASP A 349 -6.49 23.67 -52.98
CA ASP A 349 -5.50 24.57 -52.39
C ASP A 349 -5.71 24.71 -50.88
N ASP A 350 -6.97 24.84 -50.42
CA ASP A 350 -7.33 24.91 -49.01
C ASP A 350 -6.92 23.61 -48.27
N VAL A 351 -7.22 22.44 -48.86
CA VAL A 351 -6.81 21.14 -48.31
C VAL A 351 -5.29 21.00 -48.31
N ARG A 352 -4.57 21.52 -49.31
CA ARG A 352 -3.10 21.57 -49.32
C ARG A 352 -2.57 22.35 -48.12
N ILE A 353 -3.15 23.53 -47.86
CA ILE A 353 -2.74 24.39 -46.74
C ILE A 353 -3.01 23.68 -45.40
N GLU A 354 -4.14 22.99 -45.25
CA GLU A 354 -4.41 22.20 -44.05
C GLU A 354 -3.44 21.01 -43.90
N LEU A 355 -3.11 20.34 -45.01
CA LEU A 355 -2.12 19.26 -45.01
C LEU A 355 -0.76 19.78 -44.56
N ASP A 356 -0.29 20.90 -45.10
CA ASP A 356 1.00 21.48 -44.71
C ASP A 356 1.01 21.91 -43.23
N ARG A 357 -0.09 22.48 -42.72
CA ARG A 357 -0.25 22.80 -41.29
C ARG A 357 -0.19 21.56 -40.41
N THR A 358 -0.90 20.50 -40.77
CA THR A 358 -0.93 19.26 -39.99
C THR A 358 0.41 18.52 -40.04
N VAL A 359 1.10 18.54 -41.18
CA VAL A 359 2.47 18.02 -41.31
C VAL A 359 3.44 18.81 -40.43
N ALA A 360 3.39 20.14 -40.45
CA ALA A 360 4.22 20.97 -39.59
C ALA A 360 3.95 20.73 -38.10
N ALA A 361 2.69 20.54 -37.71
CA ALA A 361 2.33 20.18 -36.33
C ALA A 361 2.86 18.79 -35.93
N LEU A 362 2.80 17.81 -36.84
CA LEU A 362 3.38 16.48 -36.62
C LEU A 362 4.92 16.54 -36.49
N GLU A 363 5.60 17.35 -37.29
CA GLU A 363 7.04 17.53 -37.18
C GLU A 363 7.42 18.21 -35.86
N ALA A 364 6.68 19.24 -35.44
CA ALA A 364 6.89 19.89 -34.15
C ALA A 364 6.67 18.90 -32.98
N TYR A 365 5.63 18.07 -33.05
CA TYR A 365 5.37 17.05 -32.04
C TYR A 365 6.48 15.97 -32.00
N LYS A 366 6.95 15.52 -33.16
CA LYS A 366 8.09 14.59 -33.27
C LYS A 366 9.38 15.18 -32.72
N GLN A 367 9.66 16.46 -32.97
CA GLN A 367 10.83 17.15 -32.41
C GLN A 367 10.71 17.29 -30.88
N GLN A 368 9.50 17.51 -30.36
CA GLN A 368 9.22 17.60 -28.92
C GLN A 368 9.34 16.24 -28.21
N GLU A 369 8.85 15.14 -28.81
CA GLU A 369 9.02 13.77 -28.30
C GLU A 369 10.46 13.25 -28.43
N GLY A 370 11.18 13.65 -29.47
CA GLY A 370 12.49 13.11 -29.83
C GLY A 370 13.64 13.46 -28.89
N LEU A 371 13.57 14.59 -28.18
CA LEU A 371 14.73 15.11 -27.43
C LEU A 371 14.52 15.20 -25.90
N GLY A 372 13.29 15.42 -25.42
CA GLY A 372 13.01 15.63 -24.00
C GLY A 372 12.25 14.49 -23.30
N ALA A 373 11.18 13.98 -23.93
CA ALA A 373 10.29 12.99 -23.33
C ALA A 373 10.93 11.58 -23.30
N SER A 374 11.61 11.19 -24.38
CA SER A 374 12.25 9.88 -24.53
C SER A 374 13.31 9.58 -23.45
N VAL A 375 14.12 10.56 -23.06
CA VAL A 375 15.21 10.34 -22.08
C VAL A 375 14.64 10.17 -20.67
N LEU A 376 13.70 11.04 -20.26
CA LEU A 376 13.06 10.97 -18.95
C LEU A 376 12.23 9.69 -18.79
N ASP A 377 11.39 9.35 -19.78
CA ASP A 377 10.62 8.10 -19.74
C ASP A 377 11.53 6.87 -19.72
N LYS A 378 12.63 6.88 -20.47
CA LYS A 378 13.58 5.76 -20.46
C LYS A 378 14.33 5.62 -19.13
N THR A 379 14.66 6.72 -18.46
CA THR A 379 15.24 6.67 -17.10
C THR A 379 14.22 6.18 -16.07
N HIS A 380 12.96 6.62 -16.16
CA HIS A 380 11.89 6.20 -15.27
C HIS A 380 11.54 4.71 -15.47
N LEU A 381 11.44 4.26 -16.72
CA LEU A 381 11.22 2.85 -17.06
C LEU A 381 12.36 1.95 -16.57
N ARG A 382 13.62 2.40 -16.66
CA ARG A 382 14.76 1.68 -16.09
C ARG A 382 14.69 1.60 -14.56
N ALA A 383 14.34 2.69 -13.89
CA ALA A 383 14.18 2.72 -12.44
C ALA A 383 13.03 1.80 -11.97
N LEU A 384 11.90 1.80 -12.70
CA LEU A 384 10.78 0.87 -12.46
C LEU A 384 11.18 -0.58 -12.69
N SER A 385 11.92 -0.87 -13.75
CA SER A 385 12.42 -2.21 -14.04
C SER A 385 13.42 -2.70 -12.99
N ALA A 386 14.27 -1.81 -12.46
CA ALA A 386 15.19 -2.15 -11.37
C ALA A 386 14.44 -2.44 -10.06
N LYS A 387 13.42 -1.63 -9.73
CA LYS A 387 12.54 -1.91 -8.57
C LYS A 387 11.80 -3.23 -8.72
N LEU A 388 11.30 -3.53 -9.92
CA LEU A 388 10.62 -4.79 -10.19
C LEU A 388 11.55 -5.99 -9.98
N ARG A 389 12.79 -5.93 -10.50
CA ARG A 389 13.79 -6.97 -10.27
C ARG A 389 14.12 -7.16 -8.79
N SER A 390 14.30 -6.07 -8.04
CA SER A 390 14.61 -6.15 -6.61
C SER A 390 13.47 -6.75 -5.78
N ILE A 391 12.22 -6.54 -6.19
CA ILE A 391 11.06 -7.19 -5.58
C ILE A 391 11.01 -8.67 -5.94
N ASP A 392 11.27 -9.00 -7.21
CA ASP A 392 11.31 -10.39 -7.69
C ASP A 392 12.39 -11.20 -6.97
N GLU A 393 13.60 -10.64 -6.82
CA GLU A 393 14.69 -11.24 -6.05
C GLU A 393 14.30 -11.46 -4.58
N ARG A 394 13.66 -10.48 -3.92
CA ARG A 394 13.17 -10.67 -2.54
C ARG A 394 12.10 -11.75 -2.44
N ASN A 395 11.17 -11.82 -3.38
CA ASN A 395 10.15 -12.86 -3.39
C ASN A 395 10.80 -14.24 -3.56
N THR A 396 11.76 -14.39 -4.47
CA THR A 396 12.49 -15.65 -4.62
C THR A 396 13.25 -16.04 -3.35
N GLN A 397 13.83 -15.07 -2.63
CA GLN A 397 14.47 -15.33 -1.33
C GLN A 397 13.45 -15.80 -0.29
N MET A 398 12.32 -15.13 -0.16
CA MET A 398 11.25 -15.53 0.76
C MET A 398 10.69 -16.93 0.42
N ASP A 399 10.54 -17.26 -0.86
CA ASP A 399 10.10 -18.59 -1.30
C ASP A 399 11.14 -19.66 -0.91
N THR A 400 12.44 -19.38 -1.10
CA THR A 400 13.51 -20.30 -0.67
C THR A 400 13.55 -20.49 0.85
N GLU A 401 13.39 -19.41 1.62
CA GLU A 401 13.33 -19.48 3.09
C GLU A 401 12.09 -20.25 3.54
N PHE A 402 10.95 -20.03 2.88
CA PHE A 402 9.73 -20.77 3.15
C PHE A 402 9.91 -22.27 2.90
N ASP A 403 10.46 -22.65 1.75
CA ASP A 403 10.76 -24.06 1.43
C ASP A 403 11.71 -24.69 2.47
N GLU A 404 12.76 -23.98 2.88
CA GLU A 404 13.65 -24.44 3.95
C GLU A 404 12.92 -24.64 5.29
N THR A 405 12.05 -23.70 5.67
CA THR A 405 11.24 -23.83 6.90
C THR A 405 10.26 -25.00 6.81
N CYS A 406 9.64 -25.23 5.66
CA CYS A 406 8.76 -26.39 5.42
C CYS A 406 9.54 -27.71 5.54
N VAL A 407 10.76 -27.79 5.02
CA VAL A 407 11.62 -28.96 5.20
C VAL A 407 11.98 -29.18 6.67
N ARG A 408 12.37 -28.12 7.40
CA ARG A 408 12.62 -28.20 8.85
C ARG A 408 11.40 -28.67 9.62
N LEU A 409 10.23 -28.12 9.30
CA LEU A 409 8.95 -28.47 9.91
C LEU A 409 8.55 -29.92 9.61
N GLY A 410 8.81 -30.39 8.39
CA GLY A 410 8.62 -31.79 7.99
C GLY A 410 9.49 -32.75 8.82
N ARG A 411 10.75 -32.38 9.12
CA ARG A 411 11.61 -33.17 10.02
C ARG A 411 11.04 -33.23 11.44
N ILE A 412 10.57 -32.09 11.96
CA ILE A 412 9.94 -32.03 13.30
C ILE A 412 8.68 -32.90 13.33
N LYS A 413 7.80 -32.82 12.33
CA LYS A 413 6.63 -33.70 12.20
C LYS A 413 7.01 -35.18 12.25
N ALA A 414 8.04 -35.58 11.50
CA ALA A 414 8.53 -36.96 11.50
C ALA A 414 9.05 -37.39 12.88
N SER A 415 9.80 -36.52 13.58
CA SER A 415 10.29 -36.78 14.94
C SER A 415 9.14 -36.90 15.95
N VAL A 416 8.16 -36.00 15.90
CA VAL A 416 6.95 -36.05 16.76
C VAL A 416 6.17 -37.34 16.51
N HIS A 417 5.98 -37.72 15.24
CA HIS A 417 5.31 -38.97 14.88
C HIS A 417 6.06 -40.20 15.44
N SER A 418 7.38 -40.20 15.35
CA SER A 418 8.22 -41.27 15.88
C SER A 418 8.11 -41.39 17.41
N ILE A 419 8.19 -40.26 18.13
CA ILE A 419 8.04 -40.22 19.61
C ILE A 419 6.64 -40.64 20.03
N PHE A 420 5.61 -40.12 19.37
CA PHE A 420 4.21 -40.48 19.62
C PHE A 420 4.00 -41.99 19.47
N THR A 421 4.50 -42.57 18.36
CA THR A 421 4.39 -44.01 18.09
C THR A 421 5.15 -44.85 19.11
N LEU A 422 6.35 -44.43 19.51
CA LEU A 422 7.16 -45.12 20.52
C LEU A 422 6.48 -45.15 21.89
N LEU A 423 5.93 -44.03 22.34
CA LEU A 423 5.23 -43.94 23.63
C LEU A 423 3.93 -44.77 23.63
N HIS A 424 3.16 -44.73 22.54
CA HIS A 424 1.91 -45.47 22.42
C HIS A 424 2.09 -46.99 22.30
N GLN A 425 3.26 -47.48 21.87
CA GLN A 425 3.59 -48.90 21.91
C GLN A 425 3.90 -49.41 23.33
N THR A 426 4.29 -48.53 24.25
CA THR A 426 4.65 -48.88 25.64
C THR A 426 3.48 -48.81 26.63
N THR A 427 2.43 -48.03 26.33
CA THR A 427 1.25 -47.87 27.18
C THR A 427 0.10 -48.79 26.73
N ASP A 428 -0.21 -49.81 27.53
CA ASP A 428 -1.28 -50.77 27.26
C ASP A 428 -2.67 -50.09 27.21
N LYS A 429 -3.36 -50.24 26.07
CA LYS A 429 -4.82 -50.13 25.85
C LYS A 429 -5.60 -49.06 26.64
N GLN A 430 -5.16 -47.81 26.65
CA GLN A 430 -6.08 -46.69 26.91
C GLN A 430 -6.44 -45.95 25.62
N LYS A 431 -7.76 -45.75 25.47
CA LYS A 431 -8.47 -45.17 24.33
C LYS A 431 -7.65 -44.12 23.57
N THR A 432 -7.40 -44.43 22.31
CA THR A 432 -7.05 -43.42 21.30
C THR A 432 -8.20 -42.39 21.23
N PRO A 433 -7.90 -41.08 21.27
CA PRO A 433 -8.85 -40.08 20.82
C PRO A 433 -9.20 -40.37 19.36
N SER A 434 -10.50 -40.38 19.10
CA SER A 434 -11.09 -40.55 17.79
C SER A 434 -10.72 -39.38 16.87
N HIS A 435 -9.56 -39.42 16.23
CA HIS A 435 -9.34 -38.75 14.96
C HIS A 435 -8.82 -39.78 13.95
N GLY A 436 -9.65 -40.01 12.93
CA GLY A 436 -9.57 -41.12 12.00
C GLY A 436 -8.26 -41.16 11.24
N SER A 437 -7.83 -42.38 10.95
CA SER A 437 -6.75 -42.76 10.03
C SER A 437 -5.41 -42.08 10.28
N LEU A 438 -4.46 -42.86 10.81
CA LEU A 438 -3.06 -42.86 10.37
C LEU A 438 -3.02 -42.40 8.90
N THR A 439 -2.45 -41.24 8.57
CA THR A 439 -1.02 -41.18 8.28
C THR A 439 -0.34 -39.85 8.60
N ASP A 440 -1.03 -38.72 8.76
CA ASP A 440 -0.36 -37.42 8.58
C ASP A 440 -0.51 -36.44 9.76
N ILE A 441 0.62 -36.14 10.41
CA ILE A 441 0.75 -34.98 11.29
C ILE A 441 0.74 -33.73 10.40
N THR A 442 -0.28 -32.89 10.55
CA THR A 442 -0.46 -31.61 9.87
C THR A 442 -0.04 -30.46 10.79
N ASP A 443 0.20 -29.27 10.23
CA ASP A 443 0.62 -28.11 11.05
C ASP A 443 -0.43 -27.68 12.08
N ALA A 444 -1.71 -27.95 11.79
CA ALA A 444 -2.81 -27.64 12.68
C ALA A 444 -2.94 -28.62 13.86
N ASN A 445 -2.54 -29.89 13.68
CA ASN A 445 -2.70 -30.93 14.71
C ASN A 445 -1.40 -31.22 15.48
N MET A 446 -0.25 -30.69 15.05
CA MET A 446 1.07 -30.97 15.65
C MET A 446 1.14 -30.63 17.16
N LEU A 447 0.51 -29.53 17.58
CA LEU A 447 0.48 -29.12 18.99
C LEU A 447 -0.33 -30.10 19.86
N GLU A 448 -1.42 -30.66 19.34
CA GLU A 448 -2.23 -31.65 20.04
C GLU A 448 -1.49 -32.98 20.20
N TYR A 449 -0.71 -33.38 19.19
CA TYR A 449 0.20 -34.53 19.30
C TYR A 449 1.33 -34.29 20.32
N LEU A 450 1.88 -33.08 20.41
CA LEU A 450 2.87 -32.72 21.44
C LEU A 450 2.26 -32.72 22.84
N GLU A 451 1.04 -32.22 23.02
CA GLU A 451 0.32 -32.22 24.30
C GLU A 451 0.03 -33.66 24.79
N THR A 452 -0.33 -34.56 23.89
CA THR A 452 -0.55 -35.98 24.23
C THR A 452 0.77 -36.70 24.57
N ILE A 453 1.85 -36.41 23.85
CA ILE A 453 3.21 -36.87 24.21
C ILE A 453 3.58 -36.37 25.61
N GLU A 454 3.40 -35.08 25.88
CA GLU A 454 3.71 -34.46 27.18
C GLU A 454 2.95 -35.14 28.32
N LYS A 455 1.63 -35.33 28.18
CA LYS A 455 0.80 -36.05 29.17
C LYS A 455 1.28 -37.47 29.42
N CYS A 456 1.66 -38.21 28.37
CA CYS A 456 2.22 -39.56 28.50
C CYS A 456 3.56 -39.56 29.26
N VAL A 457 4.46 -38.66 28.89
CA VAL A 457 5.79 -38.53 29.52
C VAL A 457 5.62 -38.17 31.00
N ILE A 458 4.77 -37.19 31.33
CA ILE A 458 4.47 -36.81 32.72
C ILE A 458 3.91 -37.99 33.50
N ALA A 459 2.96 -38.76 32.94
CA ALA A 459 2.38 -39.92 33.60
C ALA A 459 3.43 -41.02 33.91
N GLN A 460 4.43 -41.21 33.04
CA GLN A 460 5.54 -42.14 33.28
C GLN A 460 6.57 -41.61 34.30
N LEU A 461 6.69 -40.28 34.45
CA LEU A 461 7.61 -39.62 35.38
C LEU A 461 7.03 -39.40 36.77
N THR A 462 5.70 -39.38 36.94
CA THR A 462 5.06 -39.32 38.27
C THR A 462 5.09 -40.69 38.97
N PRO A 463 5.78 -40.84 40.12
CA PRO A 463 5.78 -42.08 40.88
C PRO A 463 4.38 -42.32 41.48
N ALA A 464 3.80 -43.50 41.23
CA ALA A 464 2.57 -43.94 41.88
C ALA A 464 2.74 -43.96 43.43
N PRO A 465 1.72 -43.56 44.22
CA PRO A 465 1.80 -43.66 45.68
C PRO A 465 1.89 -45.13 46.11
N ALA A 466 2.80 -45.39 47.04
CA ALA A 466 3.24 -46.70 47.48
C ALA A 466 2.11 -47.64 47.94
N ALA A 467 2.09 -48.86 47.38
CA ALA A 467 1.48 -50.04 47.99
C ALA A 467 2.48 -51.21 48.00
N THR A 468 3.11 -51.38 49.17
CA THR A 468 3.50 -52.64 49.83
C THR A 468 4.21 -53.77 49.04
N HIS A 469 5.52 -53.87 49.28
CA HIS A 469 6.38 -55.06 49.47
C HIS A 469 6.14 -56.38 48.70
N SER A 470 7.18 -56.86 47.97
CA SER A 470 7.85 -58.14 48.28
C SER A 470 9.18 -58.35 47.52
N ALA A 471 10.26 -58.42 48.30
CA ALA A 471 11.40 -59.35 48.22
C ALA A 471 12.21 -59.60 46.91
N ALA A 472 13.50 -59.25 47.03
CA ALA A 472 14.68 -60.13 46.89
C ALA A 472 15.44 -60.25 45.53
N LYS A 473 16.53 -59.47 45.51
CA LYS A 473 17.95 -59.79 45.20
C LYS A 473 18.49 -59.80 43.75
N PRO A 474 19.77 -59.38 43.58
CA PRO A 474 20.37 -58.96 42.32
C PRO A 474 21.32 -60.02 41.71
N LYS A 475 21.62 -59.89 40.41
CA LYS A 475 22.84 -60.47 39.80
C LYS A 475 23.44 -59.50 38.77
N SER A 476 24.70 -59.18 39.01
CA SER A 476 25.63 -58.41 38.17
C SER A 476 26.12 -59.19 36.95
N LYS A 477 26.81 -58.46 36.05
CA LYS A 477 27.70 -58.82 34.92
C LYS A 477 27.01 -58.52 33.57
N HIS A 478 27.52 -57.69 32.67
CA HIS A 478 28.90 -57.39 32.28
C HIS A 478 29.07 -55.93 31.81
N ALA A 479 30.21 -55.35 32.15
CA ALA A 479 30.80 -54.20 31.45
C ALA A 479 31.66 -54.71 30.29
N ILE A 480 31.51 -54.12 29.09
CA ILE A 480 32.53 -54.05 28.03
C ILE A 480 32.42 -52.66 27.36
N SER A 481 33.60 -52.12 27.08
CA SER A 481 34.05 -50.76 26.75
C SER A 481 33.43 -49.98 25.57
N PRO A 482 33.70 -48.66 25.51
CA PRO A 482 33.24 -47.73 24.48
C PRO A 482 34.22 -47.59 23.30
N ALA A 483 33.68 -47.39 22.09
CA ALA A 483 34.36 -47.06 20.83
C ALA A 483 33.22 -46.81 19.80
N SER A 484 33.14 -45.81 18.94
CA SER A 484 33.99 -44.69 18.54
C SER A 484 33.09 -43.77 17.70
N LEU A 485 33.12 -42.45 17.89
CA LEU A 485 32.70 -41.50 16.85
C LEU A 485 33.79 -40.43 16.73
N PRO A 486 34.27 -40.12 15.50
CA PRO A 486 35.29 -39.10 15.24
C PRO A 486 34.65 -37.69 15.43
N VAL A 487 35.26 -36.76 16.17
CA VAL A 487 36.39 -35.87 15.83
C VAL A 487 36.07 -35.00 14.60
N ALA A 488 35.58 -33.78 14.86
CA ALA A 488 36.19 -32.47 14.57
C ALA A 488 36.04 -32.04 13.09
N GLU A 489 35.65 -30.81 12.76
CA GLU A 489 36.37 -29.59 13.11
C GLU A 489 35.44 -28.41 13.40
N THR A 490 35.67 -27.82 14.57
CA THR A 490 35.42 -26.41 14.85
C THR A 490 36.47 -25.57 14.14
N SER A 491 36.07 -24.76 13.17
CA SER A 491 36.77 -23.51 12.87
C SER A 491 36.06 -22.38 13.62
N SER A 492 36.64 -22.02 14.76
CA SER A 492 36.35 -20.78 15.45
C SER A 492 36.90 -19.61 14.65
N SER A 493 36.04 -18.70 14.20
CA SER A 493 36.42 -17.29 14.06
C SER A 493 35.56 -16.45 15.01
N SER A 494 36.24 -15.97 16.04
CA SER A 494 35.76 -15.04 17.06
C SER A 494 34.94 -13.89 16.49
N GLY A 495 33.80 -13.66 17.12
CA GLY A 495 32.99 -12.48 16.98
C GLY A 495 31.92 -12.43 18.08
N ALA A 496 32.32 -12.66 19.33
CA ALA A 496 31.46 -12.35 20.48
C ALA A 496 31.28 -10.83 20.55
N ARG A 497 30.21 -10.33 19.91
CA ARG A 497 29.43 -9.18 20.37
C ARG A 497 28.08 -9.76 20.76
N LEU A 498 27.85 -9.89 22.05
CA LEU A 498 26.97 -8.97 22.77
C LEU A 498 25.65 -8.82 22.01
N LEU A 499 24.64 -9.43 22.62
CA LEU A 499 23.23 -9.19 22.39
C LEU A 499 22.96 -7.70 22.62
N ASP A 500 23.23 -6.85 21.61
CA ASP A 500 22.62 -5.54 21.48
C ASP A 500 21.36 -5.80 20.65
N GLU A 501 20.15 -5.71 21.24
CA GLU A 501 19.43 -4.43 21.31
C GLU A 501 19.49 -3.70 19.97
N ASP A 502 18.79 -4.18 18.94
CA ASP A 502 18.38 -3.35 17.78
C ASP A 502 17.32 -4.07 16.92
N GLU A 503 16.21 -4.46 17.55
CA GLU A 503 14.91 -4.57 16.84
C GLU A 503 13.94 -3.52 17.39
N ARG A 504 14.46 -2.31 17.68
CA ARG A 504 13.62 -1.15 17.91
C ARG A 504 13.47 -0.41 16.59
N ALA A 505 12.23 -0.11 16.22
CA ALA A 505 11.95 0.79 15.11
C ALA A 505 12.74 2.09 15.30
N LEU A 506 13.59 2.42 14.31
CA LEU A 506 14.44 3.60 14.32
C LEU A 506 13.59 4.85 14.60
N THR A 507 14.07 5.67 15.51
CA THR A 507 13.41 6.92 15.90
C THR A 507 13.57 7.93 14.76
N TYR A 508 12.66 8.91 14.66
CA TYR A 508 12.64 9.89 13.55
C TYR A 508 13.97 10.64 13.39
N ASP A 509 14.70 10.87 14.47
CA ASP A 509 16.00 11.55 14.45
C ASP A 509 17.13 10.65 13.91
N GLU A 510 17.09 9.33 14.17
CA GLU A 510 18.07 8.35 13.67
C GLU A 510 17.87 8.08 12.17
N LEU A 511 16.62 8.06 11.70
CA LEU A 511 16.27 8.02 10.27
C LEU A 511 16.72 9.29 9.52
N ARG A 512 16.74 10.43 10.21
CA ARG A 512 17.18 11.71 9.64
C ARG A 512 18.71 11.79 9.54
N GLU A 513 19.43 11.24 10.50
CA GLU A 513 20.90 11.17 10.50
C GLU A 513 21.40 10.17 9.43
N ALA A 514 20.77 9.00 9.32
CA ALA A 514 21.07 8.02 8.27
C ALA A 514 20.83 8.58 6.85
N ALA A 515 19.78 9.39 6.66
CA ALA A 515 19.51 10.06 5.39
C ALA A 515 20.50 11.20 5.08
N GLN A 516 21.12 11.80 6.10
CA GLN A 516 22.18 12.81 5.92
C GLN A 516 23.52 12.16 5.57
N ASP A 517 23.83 11.00 6.16
CA ASP A 517 25.04 10.24 5.84
C ASP A 517 24.99 9.62 4.44
N GLU A 518 23.82 9.13 4.00
CA GLU A 518 23.63 8.64 2.63
C GLU A 518 23.78 9.76 1.58
N PHE A 519 23.39 11.00 1.95
CA PHE A 519 23.56 12.20 1.12
C PHE A 519 25.02 12.67 1.04
N LEU A 520 25.83 12.45 2.07
CA LEU A 520 27.27 12.74 2.06
C LEU A 520 28.07 11.70 1.28
N LEU A 521 27.61 10.45 1.22
CA LEU A 521 28.22 9.37 0.44
C LEU A 521 27.90 9.43 -1.07
N THR A 522 26.86 10.17 -1.46
CA THR A 522 26.47 10.37 -2.87
C THR A 522 26.85 11.74 -3.44
N ALA A 523 27.54 12.59 -2.67
CA ALA A 523 28.11 13.83 -3.18
C ALA A 523 29.35 13.55 -4.06
N PRO A 524 29.45 14.12 -5.28
CA PRO A 524 30.60 13.89 -6.14
C PRO A 524 31.82 14.63 -5.59
N SER A 525 32.98 13.97 -5.63
CA SER A 525 34.28 14.61 -5.36
C SER A 525 34.62 15.69 -6.38
#